data_AF-A0A952NYZ3-F1
#
_entry.id   AF-A0A952NYZ3-F1
#
_cell.length_a   1.000
_cell.length_b   1.000
_cell.length_c   1.000
_cell.angle_alpha   90.00
_cell.angle_beta   90.00
_cell.angle_gamma   90.00
#
_symmetry.space_group_name_H-M   'P 1'
#
loop_
_entity.id
_entity.type
_entity.pdbx_description
1 polymer ?
#
loop_
_entity_poly.entity_id
_entity_poly.type
_entity_poly.pdbx_seq_one_letter_code
_entity_poly.pdbx_strand_id
1 'polypeptide(L)'
;MNSRNALYLAVLYISSPLPAHAANSYRLNASASNFQVKEFSMCRVLANSSSSDYFVPTRTSTEWSAFLDHLPPGVTANNCCPAGYVLAPASSSKGTTEFCVMKWEARDVGGVATATSSGSPWRFISKTDAVTACSSLGAGYSLVTNDQWTGMMRDIEGVGANWSGGSRKSGCLFTGNWGLNNACGYDGDLLEAGEANTKARYTFSNGQQIWHLNGNVSEWVQGTMSTASASTDSSYYLASRADGGYAKMSAPDRANFGPLHDDYGTGCGGTDGTIHGNCGVGYFRITNGHAHITRGTESGDNRWDGFTVETYADPDGLPWVGFRCAYLP
;
A
#
# COMPACT_ATOMS: atom_id res chain seq x y z
N MET A 1 -20.61 -52.67 -46.73
CA MET A 1 -20.41 -51.20 -46.72
C MET A 1 -19.28 -50.93 -45.75
N ASN A 2 -18.17 -50.33 -46.20
CA ASN A 2 -16.93 -50.24 -45.39
C ASN A 2 -16.92 -49.01 -44.49
N SER A 3 -16.90 -49.21 -43.17
CA SER A 3 -16.60 -48.17 -42.19
C SER A 3 -15.10 -47.86 -42.16
N ARG A 4 -14.72 -46.64 -42.58
CA ARG A 4 -13.34 -46.14 -42.41
C ARG A 4 -13.21 -45.47 -41.05
N ASN A 5 -12.40 -46.04 -40.16
CA ASN A 5 -11.97 -45.36 -38.94
C ASN A 5 -10.92 -44.29 -39.31
N ALA A 6 -11.22 -43.03 -39.00
CA ALA A 6 -10.25 -41.93 -39.13
C ALA A 6 -9.46 -41.79 -37.83
N LEU A 7 -8.16 -42.07 -37.86
CA LEU A 7 -7.27 -41.88 -36.73
C LEU A 7 -6.81 -40.42 -36.69
N TYR A 8 -7.29 -39.65 -35.72
CA TYR A 8 -6.83 -38.27 -35.51
C TYR A 8 -5.48 -38.26 -34.78
N LEU A 9 -4.41 -37.86 -35.48
CA LEU A 9 -3.09 -37.68 -34.90
C LEU A 9 -3.01 -36.31 -34.22
N ALA A 10 -3.14 -36.29 -32.89
CA ALA A 10 -2.95 -35.07 -32.11
C ALA A 10 -1.45 -34.72 -32.02
N VAL A 11 -1.01 -33.72 -32.77
CA VAL A 11 0.35 -33.18 -32.68
C VAL A 11 0.45 -32.29 -31.44
N LEU A 12 1.00 -32.84 -30.35
CA LEU A 12 1.32 -32.06 -29.16
C LEU A 12 2.51 -31.14 -29.45
N TYR A 13 2.26 -29.85 -29.63
CA TYR A 13 3.31 -28.83 -29.62
C TYR A 13 3.80 -28.62 -28.18
N ILE A 14 4.83 -29.36 -27.79
CA ILE A 14 5.58 -29.08 -26.56
C ILE A 14 6.46 -27.85 -26.83
N SER A 15 5.93 -26.66 -26.60
CA SER A 15 6.72 -25.43 -26.55
C SER A 15 7.54 -25.40 -25.25
N SER A 16 8.65 -26.14 -25.22
CA SER A 16 9.66 -25.98 -24.18
C SER A 16 10.16 -24.52 -24.22
N PRO A 17 10.08 -23.74 -23.13
CA PRO A 17 10.70 -22.43 -23.11
C PRO A 17 12.20 -22.60 -23.30
N LEU A 18 12.73 -22.07 -24.41
CA LEU A 18 14.17 -21.93 -24.58
C LEU A 18 14.71 -21.12 -23.39
N PRO A 19 15.87 -21.48 -22.82
CA PRO A 19 16.49 -20.64 -21.81
C PRO A 19 16.78 -19.28 -22.44
N ALA A 20 16.06 -18.25 -22.01
CA ALA A 20 16.36 -16.89 -22.38
C ALA A 20 17.76 -16.58 -21.86
N HIS A 21 18.73 -16.48 -22.76
CA HIS A 21 20.10 -16.12 -22.38
C HIS A 21 20.08 -14.73 -21.74
N ALA A 22 20.65 -14.64 -20.54
CA ALA A 22 20.98 -13.39 -19.87
C ALA A 22 21.65 -12.43 -20.85
N ALA A 23 21.23 -11.17 -20.86
CA ALA A 23 21.86 -10.17 -21.70
C ALA A 23 23.21 -9.80 -21.08
N ASN A 24 24.28 -9.79 -21.88
CA ASN A 24 25.59 -9.33 -21.39
C ASN A 24 25.59 -7.84 -20.98
N SER A 25 24.62 -7.07 -21.47
CA SER A 25 24.44 -5.66 -21.17
C SER A 25 23.11 -5.12 -21.67
N TYR A 26 22.68 -3.99 -21.13
CA TYR A 26 21.59 -3.17 -21.67
C TYR A 26 22.04 -1.73 -21.96
N ARG A 27 21.29 -1.02 -22.81
CA ARG A 27 21.38 0.44 -23.00
C ARG A 27 20.21 1.10 -22.29
N LEU A 28 20.49 1.86 -21.25
CA LEU A 28 19.53 2.69 -20.56
C LEU A 28 19.49 4.06 -21.24
N ASN A 29 18.52 4.28 -22.11
CA ASN A 29 18.43 5.51 -22.91
C ASN A 29 18.27 6.76 -22.03
N ALA A 30 18.67 7.92 -22.55
CA ALA A 30 18.39 9.23 -21.98
C ALA A 30 16.88 9.42 -21.75
N SER A 31 16.50 10.06 -20.66
CA SER A 31 15.10 10.24 -20.22
C SER A 31 14.29 8.94 -20.05
N ALA A 32 14.92 7.76 -20.01
CA ALA A 32 14.21 6.50 -19.82
C ALA A 32 13.56 6.44 -18.44
N SER A 33 12.28 6.09 -18.39
CA SER A 33 11.54 5.75 -17.18
C SER A 33 11.08 4.30 -17.25
N ASN A 34 11.07 3.63 -16.10
CA ASN A 34 10.63 2.24 -15.94
C ASN A 34 11.37 1.19 -16.80
N PHE A 35 12.68 1.32 -16.99
CA PHE A 35 13.48 0.34 -17.72
C PHE A 35 13.79 -0.89 -16.84
N GLN A 36 13.03 -1.96 -17.00
CA GLN A 36 13.16 -3.16 -16.18
C GLN A 36 14.30 -4.09 -16.65
N VAL A 37 15.17 -4.46 -15.71
CA VAL A 37 16.26 -5.42 -15.87
C VAL A 37 16.08 -6.54 -14.86
N LYS A 38 16.14 -7.81 -15.31
CA LYS A 38 16.05 -8.99 -14.44
C LYS A 38 17.22 -9.91 -14.72
N GLU A 39 18.23 -9.86 -13.86
CA GLU A 39 19.49 -10.57 -14.01
C GLU A 39 20.01 -11.09 -12.66
N PHE A 40 20.65 -12.26 -12.66
CA PHE A 40 21.20 -12.91 -11.46
C PHE A 40 20.19 -13.07 -10.30
N SER A 41 18.95 -13.45 -10.64
CA SER A 41 17.80 -13.54 -9.73
C SER A 41 17.37 -12.21 -9.07
N MET A 42 18.04 -11.10 -9.36
CA MET A 42 17.62 -9.76 -8.94
C MET A 42 16.81 -9.08 -10.04
N CYS A 43 15.79 -8.32 -9.65
CA CYS A 43 15.05 -7.49 -10.58
C CYS A 43 15.13 -6.02 -10.14
N ARG A 44 15.47 -5.14 -11.08
CA ARG A 44 15.51 -3.70 -10.88
C ARG A 44 14.75 -2.96 -11.97
N VAL A 45 14.10 -1.88 -11.57
CA VAL A 45 13.51 -0.88 -12.46
C VAL A 45 14.46 0.31 -12.46
N LEU A 46 15.13 0.52 -13.60
CA LEU A 46 16.05 1.63 -13.79
C LEU A 46 15.31 2.84 -14.37
N ALA A 47 15.68 4.03 -13.92
CA ALA A 47 15.30 5.29 -14.58
C ALA A 47 16.56 6.12 -14.82
N ASN A 48 16.55 6.96 -15.86
CA ASN A 48 17.63 7.84 -16.25
C ASN A 48 17.06 9.22 -16.56
N SER A 49 17.22 10.16 -15.63
CA SER A 49 16.77 11.55 -15.80
C SER A 49 17.82 12.43 -16.52
N SER A 50 18.91 11.85 -17.02
CA SER A 50 19.95 12.58 -17.75
C SER A 50 19.67 12.66 -19.25
N SER A 51 20.41 13.55 -19.92
CA SER A 51 20.40 13.71 -21.38
C SER A 51 21.29 12.71 -22.13
N SER A 52 21.97 11.79 -21.43
CA SER A 52 22.89 10.82 -22.01
C SER A 52 22.41 9.39 -21.77
N ASP A 53 22.74 8.50 -22.70
CA ASP A 53 22.49 7.07 -22.49
C ASP A 53 23.56 6.46 -21.59
N TYR A 54 23.19 5.47 -20.79
CA TYR A 54 24.10 4.70 -19.97
C TYR A 54 24.17 3.24 -20.39
N PHE A 55 25.36 2.66 -20.28
CA PHE A 55 25.60 1.23 -20.40
C PHE A 55 25.32 0.56 -19.05
N VAL A 56 24.48 -0.47 -19.05
CA VAL A 56 24.14 -1.27 -17.88
C VAL A 56 24.84 -2.62 -18.03
N PRO A 57 25.91 -2.90 -17.27
CA PRO A 57 26.67 -4.15 -17.40
C PRO A 57 25.97 -5.29 -16.66
N THR A 58 25.68 -6.39 -17.37
CA THR A 58 24.96 -7.54 -16.81
C THR A 58 25.57 -8.89 -17.21
N ARG A 59 26.79 -8.89 -17.74
CA ARG A 59 27.53 -10.11 -18.12
C ARG A 59 27.94 -10.97 -16.91
N THR A 60 28.17 -10.36 -15.75
CA THR A 60 28.46 -11.08 -14.49
C THR A 60 27.70 -10.45 -13.32
N SER A 61 27.42 -11.25 -12.29
CA SER A 61 26.78 -10.77 -11.05
C SER A 61 27.61 -9.69 -10.36
N THR A 62 28.94 -9.79 -10.41
CA THR A 62 29.87 -8.79 -9.87
C THR A 62 29.76 -7.46 -10.61
N GLU A 63 29.74 -7.46 -11.95
CA GLU A 63 29.57 -6.22 -12.73
C GLU A 63 28.19 -5.58 -12.49
N TRP A 64 27.14 -6.40 -12.38
CA TRP A 64 25.79 -5.92 -12.09
C TRP A 64 25.67 -5.31 -10.68
N SER A 65 26.18 -5.98 -9.65
CA SER A 65 26.23 -5.44 -8.30
C SER A 65 27.04 -4.15 -8.24
N ALA A 66 28.23 -4.11 -8.85
CA ALA A 66 29.07 -2.91 -8.88
C ALA A 66 28.38 -1.71 -9.55
N PHE A 67 27.58 -1.94 -10.61
CA PHE A 67 26.75 -0.89 -11.22
C PHE A 67 25.66 -0.38 -10.27
N LEU A 68 24.97 -1.28 -9.56
CA LEU A 68 23.93 -0.90 -8.58
C LEU A 68 24.50 -0.14 -7.38
N ASP A 69 25.70 -0.50 -6.93
CA ASP A 69 26.42 0.19 -5.85
C ASP A 69 26.97 1.58 -6.29
N HIS A 70 27.14 1.80 -7.60
CA HIS A 70 27.78 2.99 -8.17
C HIS A 70 26.99 3.55 -9.37
N LEU A 71 25.69 3.82 -9.15
CA LEU A 71 24.80 4.34 -10.20
C LEU A 71 25.32 5.67 -10.79
N PRO A 72 25.30 5.85 -12.12
CA PRO A 72 25.66 7.12 -12.75
C PRO A 72 24.75 8.29 -12.30
N PRO A 73 25.23 9.55 -12.34
CA PRO A 73 24.42 10.71 -11.97
C PRO A 73 23.11 10.80 -12.78
N GLY A 74 21.98 10.90 -12.07
CA GLY A 74 20.64 10.90 -12.69
C GLY A 74 20.09 9.52 -13.00
N VAL A 75 20.79 8.43 -12.64
CA VAL A 75 20.25 7.06 -12.69
C VAL A 75 19.74 6.65 -11.30
N THR A 76 18.54 6.06 -11.25
CA THR A 76 18.02 5.37 -10.07
C THR A 76 17.78 3.90 -10.38
N ALA A 77 17.83 3.04 -9.36
CA ALA A 77 17.59 1.61 -9.48
C ALA A 77 16.71 1.11 -8.33
N ASN A 78 15.45 0.87 -8.63
CA ASN A 78 14.43 0.50 -7.65
C ASN A 78 14.08 -0.99 -7.76
N ASN A 79 13.50 -1.59 -6.73
CA ASN A 79 13.03 -2.97 -6.80
C ASN A 79 11.86 -3.14 -7.80
N CYS A 80 11.83 -4.24 -8.55
CA CYS A 80 10.64 -4.61 -9.34
C CYS A 80 9.51 -5.10 -8.44
N CYS A 81 8.28 -4.71 -8.76
CA CYS A 81 7.09 -5.24 -8.11
C CYS A 81 6.34 -6.25 -9.00
N PRO A 82 5.64 -7.24 -8.40
CA PRO A 82 4.73 -8.12 -9.12
C PRO A 82 3.61 -7.34 -9.83
N ALA A 83 2.96 -7.98 -10.81
CA ALA A 83 1.80 -7.37 -11.47
C ALA A 83 0.70 -7.01 -10.46
N GLY A 84 0.16 -5.78 -10.55
CA GLY A 84 -0.81 -5.25 -9.60
C GLY A 84 -0.23 -4.71 -8.29
N TYR A 85 1.10 -4.75 -8.10
CA TYR A 85 1.78 -4.16 -6.95
C TYR A 85 2.49 -2.85 -7.33
N VAL A 86 2.64 -1.96 -6.36
CA VAL A 86 3.40 -0.71 -6.46
C VAL A 86 4.52 -0.69 -5.43
N LEU A 87 5.60 0.05 -5.72
CA LEU A 87 6.73 0.18 -4.81
C LEU A 87 6.44 1.26 -3.76
N ALA A 88 6.28 0.86 -2.51
CA ALA A 88 6.22 1.74 -1.37
C ALA A 88 7.64 2.19 -0.96
N PRO A 89 7.88 3.51 -0.76
CA PRO A 89 9.17 4.01 -0.29
C PRO A 89 9.60 3.46 1.08
N ALA A 90 10.91 3.44 1.30
CA ALA A 90 11.51 3.13 2.60
C ALA A 90 11.12 4.20 3.65
N SER A 91 10.95 3.79 4.92
CA SER A 91 10.69 4.72 6.02
C SER A 91 11.71 4.52 7.13
N SER A 92 12.70 5.42 7.17
CA SER A 92 13.71 5.47 8.24
C SER A 92 13.07 5.61 9.63
N SER A 93 11.98 6.38 9.72
CA SER A 93 11.20 6.56 10.95
C SER A 93 10.53 5.27 11.49
N LYS A 94 10.50 4.22 10.66
CA LYS A 94 9.90 2.91 10.95
C LYS A 94 10.84 1.72 10.71
N GLY A 95 12.09 1.97 10.31
CA GLY A 95 13.05 0.91 9.98
C GLY A 95 12.64 0.05 8.78
N THR A 96 11.69 0.48 7.95
CA THR A 96 11.26 -0.29 6.77
C THR A 96 12.11 0.06 5.56
N THR A 97 12.56 -0.96 4.82
CA THR A 97 13.11 -0.79 3.47
C THR A 97 11.99 -0.47 2.48
N GLU A 98 12.35 -0.19 1.22
CA GLU A 98 11.36 -0.25 0.14
C GLU A 98 10.76 -1.65 0.06
N PHE A 99 9.48 -1.74 -0.28
CA PHE A 99 8.76 -3.00 -0.45
C PHE A 99 7.64 -2.82 -1.48
N CYS A 100 7.19 -3.92 -2.06
CA CYS A 100 6.06 -3.90 -2.98
C CYS A 100 4.76 -4.13 -2.19
N VAL A 101 3.70 -3.42 -2.53
CA VAL A 101 2.38 -3.56 -1.89
C VAL A 101 1.29 -3.64 -2.96
N MET A 102 0.22 -4.41 -2.74
CA MET A 102 -0.90 -4.42 -3.69
C MET A 102 -1.47 -3.01 -3.89
N LYS A 103 -1.67 -2.64 -5.16
CA LYS A 103 -2.13 -1.32 -5.57
C LYS A 103 -3.57 -1.02 -5.13
N TRP A 104 -4.41 -2.04 -5.07
CA TRP A 104 -5.78 -2.03 -4.55
C TRP A 104 -5.86 -3.03 -3.38
N GLU A 105 -6.96 -3.07 -2.63
CA GLU A 105 -7.14 -4.13 -1.62
C GLU A 105 -7.22 -5.52 -2.30
N ALA A 106 -6.85 -6.57 -1.57
CA ALA A 106 -6.86 -7.93 -2.11
C ALA A 106 -8.26 -8.33 -2.62
N ARG A 107 -8.30 -9.08 -3.72
CA ARG A 107 -9.51 -9.71 -4.26
C ARG A 107 -9.42 -11.23 -4.09
N ASP A 108 -10.55 -11.88 -3.82
CA ASP A 108 -10.65 -13.34 -3.86
C ASP A 108 -10.80 -13.79 -5.32
N VAL A 109 -9.80 -14.50 -5.84
CA VAL A 109 -9.89 -15.19 -7.13
C VAL A 109 -9.60 -16.66 -6.92
N GLY A 110 -10.61 -17.40 -6.47
CA GLY A 110 -10.54 -18.85 -6.25
C GLY A 110 -9.74 -19.25 -5.02
N GLY A 111 -9.83 -18.48 -3.94
CA GLY A 111 -9.08 -18.63 -2.70
C GLY A 111 -7.70 -17.97 -2.71
N VAL A 112 -7.34 -17.24 -3.77
CA VAL A 112 -6.01 -16.63 -3.95
C VAL A 112 -6.10 -15.11 -3.90
N ALA A 113 -5.33 -14.49 -2.99
CA ALA A 113 -5.29 -13.05 -2.80
C ALA A 113 -4.69 -12.35 -4.03
N THR A 114 -5.54 -11.70 -4.81
CA THR A 114 -5.18 -11.17 -6.14
C THR A 114 -5.22 -9.64 -6.16
N ALA A 115 -4.14 -9.03 -6.67
CA ALA A 115 -4.03 -7.59 -6.83
C ALA A 115 -4.62 -7.15 -8.19
N THR A 116 -5.90 -6.79 -8.20
CA THR A 116 -6.60 -6.36 -9.43
C THR A 116 -7.59 -5.22 -9.15
N SER A 117 -7.81 -4.38 -10.15
CA SER A 117 -8.79 -3.29 -10.14
C SER A 117 -10.24 -3.77 -10.22
N SER A 118 -10.49 -5.02 -10.57
CA SER A 118 -11.83 -5.55 -10.85
C SER A 118 -12.41 -6.36 -9.69
N GLY A 119 -13.73 -6.26 -9.49
CA GLY A 119 -14.43 -6.91 -8.38
C GLY A 119 -14.30 -6.18 -7.04
N SER A 120 -15.09 -6.60 -6.06
CA SER A 120 -15.12 -6.01 -4.71
C SER A 120 -14.00 -6.57 -3.81
N PRO A 121 -13.47 -5.78 -2.86
CA PRO A 121 -12.45 -6.23 -1.90
C PRO A 121 -12.84 -7.53 -1.18
N TRP A 122 -11.85 -8.40 -0.98
CA TRP A 122 -11.99 -9.63 -0.20
C TRP A 122 -12.22 -9.26 1.26
N ARG A 123 -13.42 -9.59 1.73
CA ARG A 123 -13.88 -9.39 3.10
C ARG A 123 -14.41 -10.66 3.72
N PHE A 124 -14.89 -10.56 4.97
CA PHE A 124 -15.32 -11.71 5.78
C PHE A 124 -14.16 -12.69 6.03
N ILE A 125 -12.95 -12.15 6.20
CA ILE A 125 -11.71 -12.89 6.41
C ILE A 125 -11.15 -12.56 7.79
N SER A 126 -10.70 -13.59 8.53
CA SER A 126 -10.02 -13.39 9.81
C SER A 126 -8.64 -12.76 9.58
N LYS A 127 -8.05 -12.14 10.61
CA LYS A 127 -6.67 -11.65 10.51
C LYS A 127 -5.68 -12.79 10.23
N THR A 128 -5.97 -13.99 10.76
CA THR A 128 -5.12 -15.18 10.60
C THR A 128 -5.18 -15.74 9.18
N ASP A 129 -6.38 -15.74 8.58
CA ASP A 129 -6.57 -16.14 7.18
C ASP A 129 -6.00 -15.09 6.22
N ALA A 130 -6.07 -13.80 6.52
CA ALA A 130 -5.41 -12.76 5.71
C ALA A 130 -3.88 -12.92 5.68
N VAL A 131 -3.26 -13.28 6.82
CA VAL A 131 -1.83 -13.65 6.88
C VAL A 131 -1.55 -14.90 6.04
N THR A 132 -2.41 -15.91 6.12
CA THR A 132 -2.28 -17.17 5.37
C THR A 132 -2.42 -16.94 3.87
N ALA A 133 -3.43 -16.17 3.45
CA ALA A 133 -3.69 -15.82 2.06
C ALA A 133 -2.48 -15.10 1.43
N CYS A 134 -1.91 -14.10 2.12
CA CYS A 134 -0.73 -13.41 1.61
C CYS A 134 0.54 -14.29 1.59
N SER A 135 0.82 -15.04 2.66
CA SER A 135 2.01 -15.92 2.70
C SER A 135 1.92 -17.10 1.72
N SER A 136 0.71 -17.53 1.34
CA SER A 136 0.48 -18.56 0.32
C SER A 136 0.94 -18.15 -1.09
N LEU A 137 1.09 -16.84 -1.35
CA LEU A 137 1.57 -16.31 -2.65
C LEU A 137 3.04 -16.65 -2.92
N GLY A 138 3.81 -17.00 -1.88
CA GLY A 138 5.17 -17.51 -1.98
C GLY A 138 6.15 -16.86 -1.00
N ALA A 139 7.43 -17.22 -1.12
CA ALA A 139 8.50 -16.59 -0.36
C ALA A 139 8.56 -15.07 -0.62
N GLY A 140 8.83 -14.29 0.44
CA GLY A 140 8.85 -12.83 0.37
C GLY A 140 7.49 -12.14 0.52
N TYR A 141 6.37 -12.87 0.36
CA TYR A 141 5.03 -12.31 0.57
C TYR A 141 4.58 -12.35 2.03
N SER A 142 3.89 -11.31 2.46
CA SER A 142 3.30 -11.20 3.80
C SER A 142 2.04 -10.33 3.78
N LEU A 143 1.28 -10.34 4.87
CA LEU A 143 0.31 -9.26 5.11
C LEU A 143 1.10 -7.95 5.38
N VAL A 144 0.57 -6.79 4.98
CA VAL A 144 1.20 -5.49 5.31
C VAL A 144 1.33 -5.36 6.82
N THR A 145 2.54 -5.09 7.32
CA THR A 145 2.79 -4.86 8.75
C THR A 145 2.33 -3.45 9.18
N ASN A 146 2.06 -3.27 10.48
CA ASN A 146 1.72 -1.95 11.03
C ASN A 146 2.81 -0.89 10.77
N ASP A 147 4.09 -1.27 10.79
CA ASP A 147 5.20 -0.36 10.48
C ASP A 147 5.29 -0.04 8.98
N GLN A 148 5.02 -0.99 8.09
CA GLN A 148 4.86 -0.74 6.66
C GLN A 148 3.68 0.20 6.38
N TRP A 149 2.51 -0.01 7.00
CA TRP A 149 1.36 0.90 6.86
C TRP A 149 1.69 2.31 7.33
N THR A 150 2.25 2.43 8.54
CA THR A 150 2.59 3.74 9.11
C THR A 150 3.70 4.41 8.30
N GLY A 151 4.66 3.64 7.76
CA GLY A 151 5.70 4.13 6.85
C GLY A 151 5.11 4.69 5.55
N MET A 152 4.21 3.94 4.90
CA MET A 152 3.47 4.40 3.71
C MET A 152 2.68 5.67 3.99
N MET A 153 1.93 5.73 5.08
CA MET A 153 1.12 6.91 5.42
C MET A 153 1.99 8.14 5.75
N ARG A 154 3.19 7.96 6.33
CA ARG A 154 4.17 9.04 6.55
C ARG A 154 4.83 9.56 5.27
N ASP A 155 4.96 8.73 4.25
CA ASP A 155 5.35 9.19 2.91
C ASP A 155 4.20 9.97 2.25
N ILE A 156 2.99 9.39 2.29
CA ILE A 156 1.75 9.96 1.74
C ILE A 156 1.42 11.34 2.32
N GLU A 157 1.56 11.55 3.63
CA GLU A 157 1.28 12.85 4.27
C GLU A 157 2.27 13.95 3.82
N GLY A 158 3.49 13.56 3.39
CA GLY A 158 4.51 14.47 2.88
C GLY A 158 4.21 15.00 1.47
N VAL A 159 3.39 14.28 0.69
CA VAL A 159 3.13 14.58 -0.72
C VAL A 159 1.90 15.47 -0.87
N GLY A 160 2.10 16.73 -1.27
CA GLY A 160 1.04 17.74 -1.41
C GLY A 160 -0.11 17.35 -2.36
N ALA A 161 0.14 16.46 -3.33
CA ALA A 161 -0.89 15.94 -4.25
C ALA A 161 -1.95 15.06 -3.57
N ASN A 162 -1.72 14.62 -2.32
CA ASN A 162 -2.67 13.84 -1.52
C ASN A 162 -3.58 14.72 -0.64
N TRP A 163 -3.39 16.04 -0.68
CA TRP A 163 -4.10 17.03 0.12
C TRP A 163 -5.07 17.84 -0.74
N SER A 164 -6.28 18.09 -0.24
CA SER A 164 -7.31 18.87 -0.95
C SER A 164 -6.89 20.32 -1.23
N GLY A 165 -6.01 20.89 -0.42
CA GLY A 165 -5.38 22.19 -0.64
C GLY A 165 -4.05 22.15 -1.41
N GLY A 166 -3.69 21.01 -2.03
CA GLY A 166 -2.51 20.85 -2.90
C GLY A 166 -1.14 20.95 -2.21
N SER A 167 -1.10 21.00 -0.88
CA SER A 167 0.11 21.13 -0.06
C SER A 167 -0.10 20.41 1.26
N ARG A 168 0.98 19.86 1.84
CA ARG A 168 0.90 19.22 3.17
C ARG A 168 0.23 20.15 4.18
N LYS A 169 -0.71 19.61 4.97
CA LYS A 169 -1.48 20.34 5.99
C LYS A 169 -2.40 21.45 5.44
N SER A 170 -2.59 21.53 4.11
CA SER A 170 -3.52 22.47 3.48
C SER A 170 -4.85 21.75 3.17
N GLY A 171 -5.94 22.16 3.84
CA GLY A 171 -7.21 21.45 3.78
C GLY A 171 -7.14 20.12 4.54
N CYS A 172 -7.31 19.01 3.85
CA CYS A 172 -7.33 17.65 4.43
C CYS A 172 -6.58 16.69 3.51
N LEU A 173 -5.97 15.67 4.11
CA LEU A 173 -5.56 14.47 3.38
C LEU A 173 -6.83 13.79 2.84
N PHE A 174 -6.80 13.27 1.61
CA PHE A 174 -7.99 12.66 1.02
C PHE A 174 -8.48 11.44 1.82
N THR A 175 -9.80 11.27 1.92
CA THR A 175 -10.44 10.29 2.83
C THR A 175 -11.13 9.13 2.10
N GLY A 176 -11.16 9.14 0.77
CA GLY A 176 -11.76 8.08 -0.03
C GLY A 176 -13.29 7.99 0.05
N ASN A 177 -13.81 6.78 -0.14
CA ASN A 177 -15.24 6.45 -0.33
C ASN A 177 -16.08 6.32 0.96
N TRP A 178 -15.74 7.12 1.98
CA TRP A 178 -16.30 7.02 3.33
C TRP A 178 -17.79 7.43 3.49
N GLY A 179 -18.50 7.76 2.40
CA GLY A 179 -19.93 8.09 2.44
C GLY A 179 -20.26 9.57 2.67
N LEU A 180 -19.31 10.50 2.41
CA LEU A 180 -19.59 11.94 2.45
C LEU A 180 -18.86 12.70 1.33
N ASN A 181 -19.64 13.33 0.46
CA ASN A 181 -19.18 14.22 -0.60
C ASN A 181 -18.75 15.60 -0.06
N ASN A 182 -17.45 15.79 0.16
CA ASN A 182 -16.84 17.07 0.59
C ASN A 182 -15.53 17.36 -0.17
N ALA A 183 -14.60 18.14 0.40
CA ALA A 183 -13.28 18.39 -0.20
C ALA A 183 -12.32 17.19 -0.13
N CYS A 184 -12.48 16.31 0.87
CA CYS A 184 -11.54 15.25 1.24
C CYS A 184 -11.92 13.88 0.67
N GLY A 185 -13.21 13.54 0.75
CA GLY A 185 -13.76 12.24 0.38
C GLY A 185 -14.98 12.37 -0.53
N TYR A 186 -15.60 11.23 -0.78
CA TYR A 186 -16.79 11.11 -1.60
C TYR A 186 -17.75 10.06 -1.05
N ASP A 187 -18.94 10.06 -1.64
CA ASP A 187 -20.01 9.10 -1.44
C ASP A 187 -20.24 8.41 -2.79
N GLY A 188 -19.76 7.17 -2.91
CA GLY A 188 -19.85 6.29 -4.06
C GLY A 188 -20.40 4.92 -3.65
N ASP A 189 -20.36 3.95 -4.57
CA ASP A 189 -20.89 2.61 -4.29
C ASP A 189 -20.12 1.91 -3.17
N LEU A 190 -20.83 1.19 -2.29
CA LEU A 190 -20.20 0.36 -1.26
C LEU A 190 -19.27 -0.68 -1.91
N LEU A 191 -18.04 -0.81 -1.41
CA LEU A 191 -17.04 -1.79 -1.88
C LEU A 191 -16.61 -1.56 -3.33
N GLU A 192 -16.31 -0.29 -3.63
CA GLU A 192 -15.98 0.19 -4.97
C GLU A 192 -14.78 -0.56 -5.56
N ALA A 193 -14.82 -0.75 -6.88
CA ALA A 193 -13.77 -1.36 -7.66
C ALA A 193 -13.05 -0.31 -8.52
N GLY A 194 -11.75 -0.53 -8.74
CA GLY A 194 -10.97 0.21 -9.72
C GLY A 194 -10.56 1.61 -9.28
N GLU A 195 -10.50 2.51 -10.26
CA GLU A 195 -9.82 3.82 -10.18
C GLU A 195 -10.80 4.99 -10.38
N ALA A 196 -12.03 4.86 -9.87
CA ALA A 196 -13.15 5.72 -10.23
C ALA A 196 -13.05 7.18 -9.73
N ASN A 197 -12.42 7.41 -8.56
CA ASN A 197 -12.35 8.74 -7.96
C ASN A 197 -10.96 9.08 -7.42
N THR A 198 -10.38 10.20 -7.85
CA THR A 198 -9.03 10.62 -7.45
C THR A 198 -8.82 10.80 -5.94
N LYS A 199 -9.89 10.94 -5.15
CA LYS A 199 -9.83 11.02 -3.68
C LYS A 199 -9.62 9.67 -2.99
N ALA A 200 -9.81 8.54 -3.68
CA ALA A 200 -9.40 7.23 -3.18
C ALA A 200 -7.95 6.88 -3.55
N ARG A 201 -7.24 7.79 -4.23
CA ARG A 201 -5.86 7.59 -4.67
C ARG A 201 -4.89 8.41 -3.82
N TYR A 202 -3.89 7.74 -3.28
CA TYR A 202 -2.67 8.40 -2.82
C TYR A 202 -1.52 8.20 -3.80
N THR A 203 -0.61 9.16 -3.81
CA THR A 203 0.64 9.16 -4.57
C THR A 203 1.80 9.17 -3.59
N PHE A 204 2.70 8.20 -3.70
CA PHE A 204 3.95 8.14 -2.95
C PHE A 204 4.96 9.17 -3.48
N SER A 205 6.00 9.50 -2.70
CA SER A 205 7.06 10.44 -3.08
C SER A 205 7.83 10.00 -4.33
N ASN A 206 7.88 8.69 -4.61
CA ASN A 206 8.45 8.11 -5.84
C ASN A 206 7.48 8.14 -7.05
N GLY A 207 6.31 8.77 -6.93
CA GLY A 207 5.30 8.91 -7.98
C GLY A 207 4.40 7.69 -8.19
N GLN A 208 4.62 6.57 -7.49
CA GLN A 208 3.74 5.41 -7.52
C GLN A 208 2.36 5.75 -6.90
N GLN A 209 1.30 5.12 -7.40
CA GLN A 209 -0.08 5.42 -7.00
C GLN A 209 -0.77 4.21 -6.40
N ILE A 210 -1.28 4.35 -5.18
CA ILE A 210 -2.02 3.34 -4.42
C ILE A 210 -3.47 3.79 -4.24
N TRP A 211 -4.40 2.85 -4.30
CA TRP A 211 -5.83 3.09 -4.30
C TRP A 211 -6.52 2.39 -3.13
N HIS A 212 -7.62 3.00 -2.67
CA HIS A 212 -8.50 2.51 -1.61
C HIS A 212 -7.74 2.13 -0.32
N LEU A 213 -6.61 2.79 -0.05
CA LEU A 213 -5.91 2.70 1.25
C LEU A 213 -6.69 3.42 2.36
N ASN A 214 -7.73 4.17 1.98
CA ASN A 214 -8.63 4.84 2.88
C ASN A 214 -10.04 4.92 2.24
N GLY A 215 -11.07 4.78 3.07
CA GLY A 215 -12.48 5.07 2.75
C GLY A 215 -13.32 3.95 2.12
N ASN A 216 -12.75 2.82 1.69
CA ASN A 216 -13.52 1.75 1.03
C ASN A 216 -13.76 0.56 1.98
N VAL A 217 -12.67 0.01 2.51
CA VAL A 217 -12.64 -0.97 3.61
C VAL A 217 -11.54 -0.59 4.58
N SER A 218 -11.76 -0.81 5.87
CA SER A 218 -10.65 -0.90 6.83
C SER A 218 -9.86 -2.18 6.52
N GLU A 219 -8.57 -2.21 6.85
CA GLU A 219 -7.67 -3.31 6.45
C GLU A 219 -6.94 -3.94 7.63
N TRP A 220 -6.91 -5.28 7.68
CA TRP A 220 -6.03 -6.03 8.57
C TRP A 220 -4.56 -5.71 8.30
N VAL A 221 -3.79 -5.49 9.37
CA VAL A 221 -2.32 -5.43 9.30
C VAL A 221 -1.66 -6.47 10.20
N GLN A 222 -0.46 -6.89 9.83
CA GLN A 222 0.37 -7.77 10.64
C GLN A 222 0.97 -7.01 11.83
N GLY A 223 0.95 -7.69 12.97
CA GLY A 223 1.28 -7.16 14.28
C GLY A 223 0.21 -7.58 15.29
N THR A 224 0.41 -7.22 16.54
CA THR A 224 -0.58 -7.29 17.62
C THR A 224 -0.31 -6.16 18.59
N MET A 225 -1.36 -5.61 19.23
CA MET A 225 -1.18 -4.74 20.39
C MET A 225 -1.23 -5.56 21.68
N SER A 226 -0.19 -5.47 22.51
CA SER A 226 -0.28 -5.91 23.89
C SER A 226 -1.03 -4.85 24.71
N THR A 227 -2.27 -5.12 25.08
CA THR A 227 -3.10 -4.25 25.93
C THR A 227 -2.59 -4.10 27.38
N ALA A 228 -1.44 -4.72 27.72
CA ALA A 228 -0.73 -4.54 28.98
C ALA A 228 -0.36 -3.08 29.31
N SER A 229 -0.36 -2.18 28.33
CA SER A 229 -0.13 -0.73 28.51
C SER A 229 -1.41 0.08 28.77
N ALA A 230 -2.60 -0.52 28.62
CA ALA A 230 -3.88 0.18 28.67
C ALA A 230 -4.76 -0.34 29.81
N SER A 231 -4.78 0.36 30.94
CA SER A 231 -5.66 0.03 32.08
C SER A 231 -7.16 0.22 31.80
N THR A 232 -7.50 0.92 30.71
CA THR A 232 -8.86 1.21 30.24
C THR A 232 -8.87 1.36 28.72
N ASP A 233 -10.03 1.19 28.09
CA ASP A 233 -10.26 1.58 26.69
C ASP A 233 -9.77 3.01 26.46
N SER A 234 -9.12 3.23 25.32
CA SER A 234 -8.37 4.46 25.02
C SER A 234 -8.62 4.91 23.58
N SER A 235 -8.86 6.20 23.42
CA SER A 235 -9.69 6.74 22.36
C SER A 235 -9.23 8.18 22.04
N TYR A 236 -8.30 8.33 21.08
CA TYR A 236 -7.59 9.59 20.81
C TYR A 236 -7.70 10.01 19.35
N TYR A 237 -7.86 11.30 19.08
CA TYR A 237 -7.71 11.84 17.72
C TYR A 237 -6.23 12.11 17.43
N LEU A 238 -5.82 11.84 16.18
CA LEU A 238 -4.43 11.94 15.75
C LEU A 238 -3.96 13.38 15.48
N ALA A 239 -4.90 14.34 15.44
CA ALA A 239 -4.65 15.78 15.39
C ALA A 239 -5.35 16.49 16.55
N SER A 240 -4.71 17.54 17.09
CA SER A 240 -5.31 18.40 18.13
C SER A 240 -6.34 19.35 17.53
N ARG A 241 -7.60 19.25 17.95
CA ARG A 241 -8.65 20.20 17.58
C ARG A 241 -8.41 21.57 18.24
N ALA A 242 -8.72 22.65 17.54
CA ALA A 242 -8.63 24.01 18.08
C ALA A 242 -9.65 24.30 19.21
N ASP A 243 -10.68 23.45 19.36
CA ASP A 243 -11.72 23.56 20.40
C ASP A 243 -11.40 22.79 21.71
N GLY A 244 -10.27 22.09 21.77
CA GLY A 244 -9.85 21.33 22.95
C GLY A 244 -10.65 20.04 23.22
N GLY A 245 -11.48 19.57 22.29
CA GLY A 245 -12.46 18.52 22.55
C GLY A 245 -11.94 17.11 22.86
N TYR A 246 -10.69 16.76 22.50
CA TYR A 246 -10.15 15.41 22.72
C TYR A 246 -8.65 15.41 23.06
N ALA A 247 -8.24 14.40 23.82
CA ALA A 247 -6.84 14.18 24.17
C ALA A 247 -6.00 13.83 22.94
N LYS A 248 -4.90 14.58 22.79
CA LYS A 248 -3.88 14.42 21.76
C LYS A 248 -3.11 13.10 21.98
N MET A 249 -2.87 12.34 20.91
CA MET A 249 -2.08 11.11 20.96
C MET A 249 -0.70 11.35 21.61
N SER A 250 -0.27 10.41 22.46
CA SER A 250 1.04 10.50 23.12
C SER A 250 2.19 10.46 22.11
N ALA A 251 3.35 11.04 22.44
CA ALA A 251 4.51 10.98 21.55
C ALA A 251 4.99 9.53 21.26
N PRO A 252 5.02 8.59 22.24
CA PRO A 252 5.25 7.17 21.97
C PRO A 252 4.23 6.54 21.02
N ASP A 253 2.93 6.75 21.24
CA ASP A 253 1.90 6.13 20.39
C ASP A 253 1.94 6.73 18.97
N ARG A 254 2.19 8.04 18.85
CA ARG A 254 2.40 8.70 17.55
C ARG A 254 3.60 8.12 16.82
N ALA A 255 4.72 7.89 17.52
CA ALA A 255 5.89 7.24 16.93
C ALA A 255 5.57 5.82 16.42
N ASN A 256 4.69 5.09 17.12
CA ASN A 256 4.31 3.72 16.80
C ASN A 256 3.20 3.58 15.72
N PHE A 257 2.29 4.54 15.62
CA PHE A 257 1.07 4.35 14.81
C PHE A 257 0.64 5.58 14.01
N GLY A 258 1.00 6.77 14.47
CA GLY A 258 0.52 8.03 13.96
C GLY A 258 1.45 8.73 12.95
N PRO A 259 1.10 9.96 12.55
CA PRO A 259 1.87 10.77 11.63
C PRO A 259 3.29 11.06 12.14
N LEU A 260 4.20 11.41 11.22
CA LEU A 260 5.59 11.75 11.56
C LEU A 260 5.68 13.03 12.40
N HIS A 261 4.81 13.98 12.09
CA HIS A 261 4.80 15.32 12.69
C HIS A 261 3.57 15.54 13.57
N ASP A 262 3.68 16.58 14.41
CA ASP A 262 2.74 16.89 15.49
C ASP A 262 2.15 18.29 15.37
N ASP A 263 2.07 18.78 14.13
CA ASP A 263 1.85 20.18 13.76
C ASP A 263 0.45 20.46 13.19
N TYR A 264 -0.44 19.46 13.17
CA TYR A 264 -1.77 19.53 12.55
C TYR A 264 -2.76 20.52 13.18
N GLY A 265 -2.46 21.12 14.33
CA GLY A 265 -3.38 22.02 15.05
C GLY A 265 -3.60 23.43 14.46
N THR A 266 -2.82 23.86 13.45
CA THR A 266 -2.91 25.23 12.88
C THR A 266 -2.76 25.26 11.36
N GLY A 267 -3.82 24.94 10.62
CA GLY A 267 -3.87 25.00 9.15
C GLY A 267 -4.88 24.04 8.51
N CYS A 268 -5.24 23.00 9.26
CA CYS A 268 -6.31 22.07 8.98
C CYS A 268 -7.12 21.84 10.27
N GLY A 269 -8.26 21.15 10.19
CA GLY A 269 -9.07 20.80 11.37
C GLY A 269 -10.13 21.79 11.85
N GLY A 270 -10.20 23.01 11.29
CA GLY A 270 -11.30 23.96 11.57
C GLY A 270 -12.25 24.18 10.39
N THR A 271 -11.71 24.11 9.17
CA THR A 271 -12.39 24.46 7.91
C THR A 271 -12.11 23.45 6.80
N ASP A 272 -11.60 22.27 7.13
CA ASP A 272 -11.20 21.26 6.13
C ASP A 272 -12.38 20.46 5.56
N GLY A 273 -13.54 20.51 6.22
CA GLY A 273 -14.75 19.81 5.83
C GLY A 273 -14.84 18.36 6.31
N THR A 274 -13.86 17.86 7.07
CA THR A 274 -13.96 16.58 7.79
C THR A 274 -14.93 16.72 8.96
N ILE A 275 -15.70 15.66 9.29
CA ILE A 275 -16.71 15.76 10.35
C ILE A 275 -16.11 15.93 11.75
N HIS A 276 -14.83 15.59 11.91
CA HIS A 276 -14.10 15.68 13.17
C HIS A 276 -13.12 16.85 13.21
N GLY A 277 -12.82 17.52 12.11
CA GLY A 277 -11.80 18.57 12.11
C GLY A 277 -10.43 18.01 12.46
N ASN A 278 -10.04 16.93 11.79
CA ASN A 278 -8.83 16.16 12.07
C ASN A 278 -7.89 16.06 10.87
N CYS A 279 -8.02 16.95 9.87
CA CYS A 279 -7.15 17.00 8.70
C CYS A 279 -7.17 15.76 7.80
N GLY A 280 -8.09 14.81 8.00
CA GLY A 280 -8.08 13.52 7.33
C GLY A 280 -6.95 12.59 7.81
N VAL A 281 -6.41 12.79 9.02
CA VAL A 281 -5.39 11.89 9.57
C VAL A 281 -5.98 10.72 10.38
N GLY A 282 -7.20 10.81 10.90
CA GLY A 282 -7.88 9.67 11.54
C GLY A 282 -7.77 9.60 13.06
N TYR A 283 -7.94 8.38 13.58
CA TYR A 283 -8.22 8.11 14.99
C TYR A 283 -7.40 6.94 15.56
N PHE A 284 -7.22 6.90 16.87
CA PHE A 284 -6.59 5.80 17.58
C PHE A 284 -7.53 5.23 18.63
N ARG A 285 -8.00 4.01 18.39
CA ARG A 285 -8.90 3.27 19.26
C ARG A 285 -8.23 1.97 19.72
N ILE A 286 -8.05 1.84 21.03
CA ILE A 286 -7.71 0.58 21.69
C ILE A 286 -8.85 0.19 22.62
N THR A 287 -9.28 -1.06 22.52
CA THR A 287 -10.20 -1.71 23.46
C THR A 287 -9.41 -2.74 24.27
N ASN A 288 -9.67 -2.83 25.57
CA ASN A 288 -8.98 -3.79 26.43
C ASN A 288 -9.30 -5.23 26.00
N GLY A 289 -8.31 -6.14 26.08
CA GLY A 289 -8.44 -7.52 25.60
C GLY A 289 -8.42 -7.70 24.07
N HIS A 290 -8.43 -6.62 23.28
CA HIS A 290 -8.32 -6.70 21.82
C HIS A 290 -6.85 -6.60 21.36
N ALA A 291 -6.43 -7.47 20.44
CA ALA A 291 -5.03 -7.56 20.00
C ALA A 291 -4.82 -7.35 18.49
N HIS A 292 -5.86 -7.48 17.66
CA HIS A 292 -5.77 -7.53 16.20
C HIS A 292 -6.00 -6.13 15.62
N ILE A 293 -5.10 -5.66 14.76
CA ILE A 293 -5.08 -4.25 14.32
C ILE A 293 -5.70 -4.11 12.93
N THR A 294 -6.66 -3.19 12.79
CA THR A 294 -7.08 -2.64 11.50
C THR A 294 -6.52 -1.24 11.29
N ARG A 295 -6.41 -0.83 10.02
CA ARG A 295 -6.02 0.51 9.59
C ARG A 295 -6.94 1.03 8.48
N GLY A 296 -6.96 2.34 8.25
CA GLY A 296 -7.81 2.97 7.23
C GLY A 296 -9.27 3.13 7.68
N THR A 297 -10.18 3.11 6.71
CA THR A 297 -11.61 3.47 6.86
C THR A 297 -12.48 2.66 5.92
N GLU A 298 -13.61 2.19 6.40
CA GLU A 298 -14.67 1.62 5.57
C GLU A 298 -15.68 2.62 5.01
N SER A 299 -16.28 2.24 3.89
CA SER A 299 -17.34 3.02 3.26
C SER A 299 -18.58 3.08 4.15
N GLY A 300 -19.10 4.29 4.34
CA GLY A 300 -20.27 4.58 5.17
C GLY A 300 -19.98 4.87 6.64
N ASP A 301 -18.72 4.80 7.09
CA ASP A 301 -18.33 5.25 8.45
C ASP A 301 -17.46 6.51 8.40
N ASN A 302 -17.99 7.57 9.00
CA ASN A 302 -17.38 8.90 8.97
C ASN A 302 -16.38 9.16 10.12
N ARG A 303 -16.01 8.14 10.90
CA ARG A 303 -15.16 8.32 12.10
C ARG A 303 -13.65 8.19 11.86
N TRP A 304 -13.26 7.77 10.67
CA TRP A 304 -11.94 7.19 10.41
C TRP A 304 -11.23 7.86 9.22
N ASP A 305 -9.89 7.91 9.23
CA ASP A 305 -9.05 8.20 8.05
C ASP A 305 -7.74 7.37 7.98
N GLY A 306 -6.77 7.73 7.12
CA GLY A 306 -5.66 6.85 6.72
C GLY A 306 -4.65 6.44 7.80
N PHE A 307 -4.40 7.25 8.85
CA PHE A 307 -3.60 6.77 10.01
C PHE A 307 -4.45 6.06 11.06
N THR A 308 -5.74 5.83 10.84
CA THR A 308 -6.62 5.16 11.81
C THR A 308 -6.04 3.86 12.31
N VAL A 309 -6.28 3.60 13.58
CA VAL A 309 -6.03 2.34 14.26
C VAL A 309 -7.28 1.96 15.02
N GLU A 310 -7.75 0.73 14.83
CA GLU A 310 -8.68 0.09 15.73
C GLU A 310 -8.18 -1.32 16.10
N THR A 311 -8.45 -1.74 17.33
CA THR A 311 -8.12 -3.07 17.83
C THR A 311 -9.36 -3.95 17.99
N TYR A 312 -9.28 -5.20 17.56
CA TYR A 312 -10.31 -6.22 17.71
C TYR A 312 -9.81 -7.48 18.45
N ALA A 313 -10.73 -8.29 19.01
CA ALA A 313 -10.40 -9.51 19.76
C ALA A 313 -9.74 -10.59 18.87
N ASP A 314 -10.50 -11.14 17.91
CA ASP A 314 -10.10 -11.64 16.58
C ASP A 314 -11.42 -11.93 15.85
N PRO A 315 -11.99 -10.97 15.11
CA PRO A 315 -13.34 -11.08 14.60
C PRO A 315 -13.31 -11.72 13.21
N ASP A 316 -13.43 -13.04 13.21
CA ASP A 316 -13.79 -13.80 12.01
C ASP A 316 -15.01 -13.15 11.35
N GLY A 317 -14.97 -12.99 10.02
CA GLY A 317 -16.16 -12.62 9.27
C GLY A 317 -16.62 -11.17 9.41
N LEU A 318 -15.74 -10.21 9.70
CA LEU A 318 -16.11 -8.80 9.55
C LEU A 318 -16.53 -8.51 8.08
N PRO A 319 -17.76 -8.00 7.82
CA PRO A 319 -17.96 -7.09 6.70
C PRO A 319 -17.09 -5.85 6.94
N TRP A 320 -16.91 -4.94 5.99
CA TRP A 320 -15.97 -3.80 6.11
C TRP A 320 -14.46 -4.12 6.39
N VAL A 321 -14.14 -5.34 6.84
CA VAL A 321 -12.86 -6.06 7.03
C VAL A 321 -12.08 -6.49 5.77
N GLY A 322 -11.25 -5.64 5.16
CA GLY A 322 -10.37 -5.99 4.04
C GLY A 322 -8.91 -6.32 4.43
N PHE A 323 -8.04 -6.45 3.43
CA PHE A 323 -6.57 -6.54 3.60
C PHE A 323 -5.81 -6.29 2.29
N ARG A 324 -4.50 -6.08 2.38
CA ARG A 324 -3.59 -6.11 1.22
C ARG A 324 -2.25 -6.76 1.56
N CYS A 325 -1.65 -7.42 0.57
CA CYS A 325 -0.37 -8.10 0.74
C CYS A 325 0.82 -7.19 0.41
N ALA A 326 1.92 -7.41 1.13
CA ALA A 326 3.24 -6.91 0.84
C ALA A 326 4.11 -8.01 0.20
N TYR A 327 5.16 -7.59 -0.50
CA TYR A 327 6.21 -8.43 -1.05
C TYR A 327 7.58 -7.76 -0.87
N LEU A 328 8.50 -8.49 -0.25
CA LEU A 328 9.91 -8.14 -0.12
C LEU A 328 10.73 -9.04 -1.07
N PRO A 329 11.30 -8.47 -2.17
CA PRO A 329 12.09 -9.22 -3.15
C PRO A 329 13.51 -9.60 -2.69
#